data_AF-S9S9P0-F1
#
_entry.id   AF-S9S9P0-F1
#
_cell.length_a   1.000
_cell.length_b   1.000
_cell.length_c   1.000
_cell.angle_alpha   90.00
_cell.angle_beta   90.00
_cell.angle_gamma   90.00
#
_symmetry.space_group_name_H-M   'P 1'
#
loop_
_entity.id
_entity.type
_entity.pdbx_description
1 polymer ?
#
loop_
_entity_poly.entity_id
_entity_poly.type
_entity_poly.pdbx_seq_one_letter_code
_entity_poly.pdbx_strand_id
1 'polypeptide(L)'
;MFARPALIAALLALAACQPTTPTSTTPTGSAMHTELDDLPLTAGLRAEIASELGRLDSPEAASLCTAEERSFIRVSAMLMAVYLGEDETRPWTAPQEAKVAALRTRWEALGGDNRDVSDRCRSLLPAMMG
;
A
#
# COMPACT_ATOMS: atom_id res chain seq x y z
N MET A 1 32.01 -35.99 36.32
CA MET A 1 32.77 -36.92 35.43
C MET A 1 31.79 -37.86 34.75
N PHE A 2 32.11 -38.27 33.51
CA PHE A 2 31.43 -39.21 32.60
C PHE A 2 30.19 -38.65 31.88
N ALA A 3 30.32 -38.06 30.69
CA ALA A 3 30.70 -38.57 29.35
C ALA A 3 29.53 -39.27 28.61
N ARG A 4 29.15 -38.65 27.48
CA ARG A 4 28.21 -39.13 26.47
C ARG A 4 28.68 -40.44 25.82
N PRO A 5 27.75 -41.19 25.23
CA PRO A 5 27.99 -41.75 23.91
C PRO A 5 26.96 -41.23 22.90
N ALA A 6 27.47 -40.71 21.78
CA ALA A 6 26.75 -40.60 20.52
C ALA A 6 26.84 -41.96 19.81
N LEU A 7 25.75 -42.40 19.18
CA LEU A 7 25.83 -43.36 18.08
C LEU A 7 24.64 -43.18 17.12
N ILE A 8 25.02 -43.01 15.87
CA ILE A 8 24.23 -42.74 14.67
C ILE A 8 23.63 -44.04 14.16
N ALA A 9 22.38 -44.01 13.70
CA ALA A 9 21.91 -44.91 12.67
C ALA A 9 20.80 -44.23 11.85
N ALA A 10 21.17 -43.84 10.64
CA ALA A 10 20.30 -43.37 9.59
C ALA A 10 19.41 -44.51 9.08
N LEU A 11 18.14 -44.21 8.80
CA LEU A 11 17.35 -44.95 7.81
C LEU A 11 16.65 -43.94 6.90
N LEU A 12 17.18 -43.87 5.69
CA LEU A 12 16.57 -43.30 4.50
C LEU A 12 15.28 -44.06 4.18
N ALA A 13 14.22 -43.32 3.82
CA ALA A 13 13.35 -43.74 2.72
C ALA A 13 12.61 -42.54 2.15
N LEU A 14 12.85 -42.34 0.86
CA LEU A 14 12.19 -41.43 -0.05
C LEU A 14 10.67 -41.37 0.16
N ALA A 15 10.17 -40.19 0.50
CA ALA A 15 8.85 -39.77 0.06
C ALA A 15 9.06 -38.68 -0.99
N ALA A 16 8.97 -39.10 -2.25
CA ALA A 16 8.71 -38.31 -3.45
C ALA A 16 9.15 -36.84 -3.43
N CYS A 17 10.24 -36.55 -4.14
CA CYS A 17 10.36 -35.30 -4.89
C CYS A 17 9.12 -35.16 -5.78
N GLN A 18 8.10 -34.48 -5.27
CA GLN A 18 7.14 -33.81 -6.11
C GLN A 18 7.72 -32.42 -6.35
N PRO A 19 7.97 -32.01 -7.61
CA PRO A 19 8.05 -30.60 -7.91
C PRO A 19 6.62 -30.08 -7.76
N THR A 20 6.21 -29.77 -6.53
CA THR A 20 5.18 -28.77 -6.34
C THR A 20 5.81 -27.46 -6.77
N THR A 21 5.72 -27.22 -8.08
CA THR A 21 5.69 -25.86 -8.64
C THR A 21 4.97 -24.99 -7.63
N PRO A 22 5.59 -23.89 -7.15
CA PRO A 22 4.80 -22.90 -6.44
C PRO A 22 3.74 -22.47 -7.43
N THR A 23 2.50 -22.93 -7.23
CA THR A 23 1.35 -22.33 -7.87
C THR A 23 1.46 -20.88 -7.46
N SER A 24 1.83 -20.01 -8.41
CA SER A 24 1.64 -18.58 -8.30
C SER A 24 0.17 -18.37 -8.02
N THR A 25 -0.21 -18.38 -6.75
CA THR A 25 -1.35 -17.61 -6.27
C THR A 25 -0.88 -16.17 -6.35
N THR A 26 -0.94 -15.61 -7.55
CA THR A 26 -1.04 -14.17 -7.71
C THR A 26 -2.24 -13.77 -6.87
N PRO A 27 -2.10 -13.04 -5.75
CA PRO A 27 -3.23 -12.32 -5.23
C PRO A 27 -3.39 -11.12 -6.18
N THR A 28 -3.95 -11.33 -7.37
CA THR A 28 -4.58 -10.23 -8.12
C THR A 28 -5.96 -9.99 -7.51
N GLY A 29 -6.00 -9.85 -6.19
CA GLY A 29 -6.99 -8.99 -5.60
C GLY A 29 -6.41 -7.61 -5.78
N SER A 30 -6.69 -6.96 -6.92
CA SER A 30 -6.77 -5.50 -6.88
C SER A 30 -7.73 -5.22 -5.74
N ALA A 31 -7.20 -4.81 -4.58
CA ALA A 31 -8.04 -4.22 -3.56
C ALA A 31 -8.75 -3.10 -4.31
N MET A 32 -10.05 -3.25 -4.55
CA MET A 32 -10.81 -2.16 -5.15
C MET A 32 -10.62 -1.01 -4.18
N HIS A 33 -9.93 0.04 -4.62
CA HIS A 33 -9.69 1.24 -3.82
C HIS A 33 -11.03 1.99 -3.75
N THR A 34 -12.01 1.42 -3.05
CA THR A 34 -13.38 1.95 -2.88
C THR A 34 -13.37 3.29 -2.15
N GLU A 35 -12.30 3.57 -1.42
CA GLU A 35 -12.00 4.89 -0.88
C GLU A 35 -11.94 6.00 -1.94
N LEU A 36 -11.58 5.67 -3.18
CA LEU A 36 -11.59 6.59 -4.32
C LEU A 36 -12.99 6.83 -4.87
N ASP A 37 -13.91 5.89 -4.71
CA ASP A 37 -15.30 6.02 -5.18
C ASP A 37 -15.88 7.33 -4.63
N ASP A 38 -16.66 8.07 -5.42
CA ASP A 38 -17.23 9.35 -4.99
C ASP A 38 -16.24 10.46 -4.59
N LEU A 39 -14.92 10.28 -4.73
CA LEU A 39 -14.01 11.43 -4.76
C LEU A 39 -14.20 12.20 -6.07
N PRO A 40 -14.11 13.54 -6.05
CA PRO A 40 -14.20 14.36 -7.25
C PRO A 40 -12.90 14.23 -8.06
N LEU A 41 -12.80 13.14 -8.83
CA LEU A 41 -11.66 12.80 -9.66
C LEU A 41 -12.14 12.50 -11.08
N THR A 42 -11.38 12.94 -12.07
CA THR A 42 -11.54 12.49 -13.45
C THR A 42 -11.24 11.00 -13.56
N ALA A 43 -11.71 10.34 -14.62
CA ALA A 43 -11.45 8.91 -14.81
C ALA A 43 -9.94 8.60 -14.93
N GLY A 44 -9.17 9.50 -15.57
CA GLY A 44 -7.72 9.38 -15.69
C GLY A 44 -7.02 9.44 -14.34
N LEU A 45 -7.25 10.51 -13.57
CA LEU A 45 -6.67 10.68 -12.24
C LEU A 45 -7.06 9.55 -11.28
N ARG A 46 -8.31 9.04 -11.39
CA ARG A 46 -8.77 7.88 -10.63
C ARG A 46 -7.97 6.62 -10.95
N ALA A 47 -7.68 6.36 -12.22
CA ALA A 47 -6.91 5.19 -12.64
C ALA A 47 -5.44 5.31 -12.19
N GLU A 48 -4.84 6.49 -12.37
CA GLU A 48 -3.47 6.78 -11.94
C GLU A 48 -3.30 6.59 -10.44
N ILE A 49 -4.15 7.24 -9.62
CA ILE A 49 -4.06 7.12 -8.17
C ILE A 49 -4.36 5.69 -7.70
N ALA A 50 -5.27 4.95 -8.34
CA ALA A 50 -5.51 3.55 -8.00
C ALA A 50 -4.27 2.68 -8.24
N SER A 51 -3.51 2.93 -9.32
CA SER A 51 -2.24 2.25 -9.57
C SER A 51 -1.22 2.55 -8.46
N GLU A 52 -1.09 3.81 -8.08
CA GLU A 52 -0.14 4.22 -7.03
C GLU A 52 -0.50 3.67 -5.65
N LEU A 53 -1.78 3.66 -5.29
CA LEU A 53 -2.24 3.04 -4.06
C LEU A 53 -2.02 1.51 -4.08
N GLY A 54 -2.16 0.87 -5.23
CA GLY A 54 -1.84 -0.55 -5.39
C GLY A 54 -0.37 -0.87 -5.15
N ARG A 55 0.55 0.02 -5.57
CA ARG A 55 1.99 -0.11 -5.28
C ARG A 55 2.29 0.08 -3.80
N LEU A 56 1.60 1.01 -3.14
CA LEU A 56 1.70 1.22 -1.70
C LEU A 56 1.21 0.02 -0.88
N ASP A 57 0.32 -0.80 -1.44
CA ASP A 57 -0.15 -2.06 -0.83
C ASP A 57 0.76 -3.26 -1.08
N SER A 58 1.85 -3.08 -1.84
CA SER A 58 2.78 -4.16 -2.14
C SER A 58 3.53 -4.66 -0.87
N PRO A 59 3.98 -5.93 -0.85
CA PRO A 59 4.84 -6.44 0.21
C PRO A 59 6.15 -5.65 0.37
N GLU A 60 6.68 -5.12 -0.74
CA GLU A 60 7.86 -4.27 -0.74
C GLU A 60 7.61 -2.98 0.04
N ALA A 61 6.52 -2.26 -0.28
CA ALA A 61 6.09 -1.11 0.49
C ALA A 61 5.83 -1.44 1.95
N ALA A 62 5.30 -2.64 2.23
CA ALA A 62 5.08 -3.10 3.58
C ALA A 62 6.37 -3.33 4.38
N SER A 63 7.47 -3.66 3.71
CA SER A 63 8.80 -3.88 4.31
C SER A 63 9.60 -2.60 4.54
N LEU A 64 9.28 -1.54 3.79
CA LEU A 64 9.99 -0.25 3.81
C LEU A 64 9.29 0.80 4.67
N CYS A 65 7.97 0.76 4.75
CA CYS A 65 7.15 1.73 5.47
C CYS A 65 6.42 1.09 6.65
N THR A 66 6.29 1.83 7.75
CA THR A 66 5.33 1.52 8.82
C THR A 66 3.89 1.67 8.35
N ALA A 67 2.93 1.07 9.07
CA ALA A 67 1.51 1.18 8.72
C ALA A 67 0.98 2.62 8.77
N GLU A 68 1.49 3.45 9.69
CA GLU A 68 1.13 4.87 9.77
C GLU A 68 1.68 5.66 8.59
N GLU A 69 2.94 5.44 8.19
CA GLU A 69 3.52 6.12 7.02
C GLU A 69 2.76 5.77 5.74
N ARG A 70 2.41 4.50 5.54
CA ARG A 70 1.57 4.11 4.40
C ARG A 70 0.20 4.77 4.46
N SER A 71 -0.40 4.87 5.65
CA SER A 71 -1.68 5.58 5.81
C SER A 71 -1.55 7.07 5.47
N PHE A 72 -0.47 7.72 5.90
CA PHE A 72 -0.21 9.12 5.61
C PHE A 72 0.01 9.36 4.11
N ILE A 73 0.85 8.55 3.46
CA ILE A 73 1.11 8.64 2.01
C ILE A 73 -0.19 8.42 1.22
N ARG A 74 -0.98 7.40 1.58
CA ARG A 74 -2.26 7.11 0.94
C ARG A 74 -3.20 8.32 0.95
N VAL A 75 -3.42 8.91 2.12
CA VAL A 75 -4.33 10.06 2.25
C VAL A 75 -3.77 11.29 1.54
N SER A 76 -2.45 11.52 1.61
CA SER A 76 -1.79 12.61 0.91
C SER A 76 -1.94 12.49 -0.60
N ALA A 77 -1.76 11.28 -1.16
CA ALA A 77 -1.86 11.03 -2.59
C ALA A 77 -3.31 11.21 -3.10
N MET A 78 -4.32 10.78 -2.32
CA MET A 78 -5.72 11.05 -2.65
C MET A 78 -6.06 12.55 -2.64
N LEU A 79 -5.59 13.29 -1.62
CA LEU A 79 -5.79 14.74 -1.55
C LEU A 79 -5.10 15.48 -2.69
N MET A 80 -3.89 15.06 -3.07
CA MET A 80 -3.17 15.61 -4.21
C MET A 80 -3.91 15.34 -5.52
N ALA A 81 -4.42 14.13 -5.74
CA ALA A 81 -5.21 13.80 -6.93
C ALA A 81 -6.48 14.67 -7.04
N VAL A 82 -7.16 14.91 -5.91
CA VAL A 82 -8.32 15.82 -5.86
C VAL A 82 -7.91 17.25 -6.22
N TYR A 83 -6.79 17.73 -5.68
CA TYR A 83 -6.27 19.07 -5.98
C TYR A 83 -5.91 19.23 -7.47
N LEU A 84 -5.21 18.25 -8.07
CA LEU A 84 -4.84 18.29 -9.48
C LEU A 84 -6.05 18.24 -10.42
N GLY A 85 -7.14 17.57 -10.02
CA GLY A 85 -8.36 17.46 -10.80
C GLY A 85 -9.43 18.52 -10.49
N GLU A 86 -9.14 19.48 -9.63
CA GLU A 86 -10.16 20.40 -9.09
C GLU A 86 -10.84 21.22 -10.20
N ASP A 87 -10.05 21.81 -11.10
CA ASP A 87 -10.55 22.67 -12.19
C ASP A 87 -11.52 21.94 -13.13
N GLU A 88 -11.32 20.63 -13.33
CA GLU A 88 -12.14 19.80 -14.24
C GLU A 88 -13.38 19.22 -13.56
N THR A 89 -13.36 19.09 -12.23
CA THR A 89 -14.40 18.36 -11.48
C THR A 89 -15.35 19.27 -10.72
N ARG A 90 -15.03 20.56 -10.58
CA ARG A 90 -15.91 21.57 -9.97
C ARG A 90 -17.15 21.84 -10.85
N PRO A 91 -18.30 22.20 -10.24
CA PRO A 91 -18.56 22.28 -8.81
C PRO A 91 -18.78 20.89 -8.18
N TRP A 92 -18.32 20.70 -6.95
CA TRP A 92 -18.51 19.45 -6.21
C TRP A 92 -19.85 19.43 -5.50
N THR A 93 -20.40 18.23 -5.34
CA THR A 93 -21.59 17.98 -4.53
C THR A 93 -21.27 18.03 -3.04
N ALA A 94 -22.26 18.31 -2.19
CA ALA A 94 -22.06 18.33 -0.73
C ALA A 94 -21.46 17.01 -0.15
N PRO A 95 -21.84 15.80 -0.64
CA PRO A 95 -21.17 14.56 -0.24
C PRO A 95 -19.69 14.50 -0.62
N GLN A 96 -19.33 14.98 -1.81
CA GLN A 96 -17.93 15.05 -2.26
C GLN A 96 -17.12 16.01 -1.38
N GLU A 97 -17.66 17.19 -1.09
CA GLU A 97 -17.02 18.16 -0.19
C GLU A 97 -16.80 17.57 1.20
N ALA A 98 -17.81 16.91 1.78
CA ALA A 98 -17.70 16.25 3.08
C ALA A 98 -16.63 15.15 3.07
N LYS A 99 -16.51 14.40 1.97
CA LYS A 99 -15.49 13.35 1.83
C LYS A 99 -14.08 13.92 1.73
N VAL A 100 -13.87 14.98 0.94
CA VAL A 100 -12.58 15.69 0.85
C VAL A 100 -12.20 16.31 2.21
N ALA A 101 -13.17 16.89 2.92
CA ALA A 101 -12.95 17.42 4.27
C ALA A 101 -12.55 16.31 5.26
N ALA A 102 -13.22 15.16 5.23
CA ALA A 102 -12.87 14.01 6.08
C ALA A 102 -11.46 13.47 5.77
N LEU A 103 -11.06 13.43 4.50
CA LEU A 103 -9.68 13.09 4.12
C LEU A 103 -8.67 14.09 4.70
N ARG A 104 -8.97 15.38 4.62
CA ARG A 104 -8.12 16.44 5.20
C ARG A 104 -7.97 16.30 6.71
N THR A 105 -9.06 16.09 7.44
CA THR A 105 -9.02 15.85 8.89
C THR A 105 -8.19 14.61 9.23
N ARG A 106 -8.32 13.53 8.46
CA ARG A 106 -7.51 12.31 8.65
C ARG A 106 -6.03 12.58 8.38
N TRP A 107 -5.71 13.34 7.34
CA TRP A 107 -4.34 13.72 7.01
C TRP A 107 -3.71 14.59 8.11
N GLU A 108 -4.44 15.58 8.63
CA GLU A 108 -4.02 16.40 9.77
C GLU A 108 -3.77 15.54 11.02
N ALA A 109 -4.66 14.58 11.32
CA ALA A 109 -4.49 13.67 12.44
C ALA A 109 -3.26 12.74 12.32
N LEU A 110 -2.79 12.50 11.09
CA LEU A 110 -1.57 11.74 10.81
C LEU A 110 -0.29 12.60 10.90
N GLY A 111 -0.44 13.91 11.18
CA GLY A 111 0.64 14.87 11.36
C GLY A 111 0.66 15.99 10.31
N GLY A 112 -0.15 15.88 9.25
CA GLY A 112 -0.30 16.90 8.21
C GLY A 112 1.04 17.36 7.64
N ASP A 113 1.20 18.67 7.50
CA ASP A 113 2.43 19.32 7.02
C ASP A 113 3.67 19.01 7.87
N ASN A 114 3.48 18.65 9.14
CA ASN A 114 4.56 18.37 10.08
C ASN A 114 4.96 16.89 10.11
N ARG A 115 4.26 16.02 9.37
CA ARG A 115 4.57 14.59 9.35
C ARG A 115 5.83 14.35 8.53
N ASP A 116 6.85 13.80 9.18
CA ASP A 116 7.98 13.22 8.48
C ASP A 116 7.70 11.75 8.11
N VAL A 117 8.19 11.36 6.94
CA VAL A 117 8.21 9.98 6.45
C VAL A 117 9.66 9.53 6.47
N SER A 118 9.96 8.35 7.01
CA SER A 118 11.33 7.86 7.08
C SER A 118 12.01 7.80 5.70
N ASP A 119 13.33 7.97 5.66
CA ASP A 119 14.11 7.89 4.42
C ASP A 119 13.87 6.57 3.67
N ARG A 120 13.71 5.46 4.42
CA ARG A 120 13.39 4.15 3.87
C ARG A 120 12.07 4.16 3.12
N CYS A 121 11.02 4.71 3.73
CA CYS A 121 9.71 4.81 3.10
C CYS A 121 9.70 5.85 1.96
N ARG A 122 10.44 6.96 2.10
CA ARG A 122 10.58 7.96 1.03
C ARG A 122 11.22 7.42 -0.23
N SER A 123 12.05 6.37 -0.16
CA SER A 123 12.63 5.75 -1.36
C SER A 123 11.59 5.22 -2.36
N LEU A 124 10.36 4.98 -1.92
CA LEU A 124 9.23 4.60 -2.77
C LEU A 124 8.54 5.79 -3.45
N LEU A 125 8.62 7.00 -2.87
CA LEU A 125 7.88 8.18 -3.34
C LEU A 125 8.31 8.72 -4.71
N PRO A 126 9.61 8.81 -5.07
CA PRO A 126 10.04 9.22 -6.41
C PRO A 126 9.49 8.31 -7.50
N ALA A 127 9.26 7.05 -7.16
CA ALA A 127 8.70 6.09 -8.09
C ALA A 127 7.18 6.25 -8.23
N MET A 128 6.48 6.90 -7.30
CA MET A 128 5.02 7.08 -7.28
C MET A 128 4.52 8.46 -7.78
N MET A 129 5.43 9.43 -7.95
CA MET A 129 5.13 10.81 -8.40
C MET A 129 5.81 11.17 -9.73
N GLY A 130 6.31 10.17 -10.46
CA GLY A 130 7.06 10.33 -11.71
C GLY A 130 6.31 9.82 -12.92
#